data_AF-A0A7C5PAR2-F1
#
_entry.id   AF-A0A7C5PAR2-F1
#
_cell.length_a   1.000
_cell.length_b   1.000
_cell.length_c   1.000
_cell.angle_alpha   90.00
_cell.angle_beta   90.00
_cell.angle_gamma   90.00
#
_symmetry.space_group_name_H-M   'P 1'
#
loop_
_entity.id
_entity.type
_entity.pdbx_description
1 polymer ?
#
loop_
_entity_poly.entity_id
_entity_poly.type
_entity_poly.pdbx_seq_one_letter_code
_entity_poly.pdbx_strand_id
1 'polypeptide(L)'
;MTSSLFANSTPVGLLKGFSPVPHQLEVEVVVPHSERGLPGFGEFLLVQVNETTALVGRVSRYQAAGQLTSAQGDAYLADLAKNAESVPAPIMRQMLRYNLKIQLLGQLRLTATGFQFAVGERAFATLGSQVREPSDAALAFLCNVGLENDPTATPLGHLVYGQRVLEKVPVNFSVARLKGKRSFVFARAGYGKSNLIKYLVSQLYSSPPDVGLLIFDPEGEYALPDAHGRPGLVNVPALRNRISLYTNRRVNAEYAAVRKGEVLVDFGDFPPQDIVAAFVPAEKQEMVFANLLRSLDWNVWRKLVELLATDGFAADNNAIAKLLAYKPRQEDVSLGAIKNNLVPA
;
A
#
# COMPACT_ATOMS: atom_id res chain seq x y z
N MET A 1 -12.69 -20.02 26.84
CA MET A 1 -13.86 -19.63 26.01
C MET A 1 -14.03 -20.72 24.97
N THR A 2 -15.21 -21.34 24.89
CA THR A 2 -15.51 -22.33 23.84
C THR A 2 -15.49 -21.63 22.48
N SER A 3 -14.46 -21.91 21.68
CA SER A 3 -14.30 -21.36 20.33
C SER A 3 -15.38 -21.91 19.41
N SER A 4 -16.25 -21.04 18.88
CA SER A 4 -17.24 -21.39 17.85
C SER A 4 -16.79 -20.88 16.49
N LEU A 5 -17.16 -21.57 15.40
CA LEU A 5 -16.93 -21.07 14.04
C LEU A 5 -17.84 -19.88 13.71
N PHE A 6 -19.11 -19.99 14.09
CA PHE A 6 -20.15 -19.09 13.67
C PHE A 6 -20.48 -18.09 14.77
N ALA A 7 -20.84 -16.88 14.37
CA ALA A 7 -21.46 -15.92 15.26
C ALA A 7 -22.84 -16.43 15.73
N ASN A 8 -23.29 -15.94 16.89
CA ASN A 8 -24.65 -16.18 17.40
C ASN A 8 -25.70 -15.33 16.66
N SER A 9 -25.59 -15.26 15.33
CA SER A 9 -26.52 -14.60 14.44
C SER A 9 -27.26 -15.61 13.57
N THR A 10 -28.43 -15.19 13.08
CA THR A 10 -29.20 -15.94 12.09
C THR A 10 -28.39 -16.09 10.81
N PRO A 11 -28.57 -17.17 10.04
CA PRO A 11 -27.94 -17.30 8.74
C PRO A 11 -28.22 -16.08 7.86
N VAL A 12 -27.18 -15.64 7.14
CA VAL A 12 -27.25 -14.55 6.17
C VAL A 12 -28.08 -14.99 4.97
N GLY A 13 -27.89 -16.23 4.52
CA GLY A 13 -28.57 -16.77 3.35
C GLY A 13 -28.23 -18.23 3.11
N LEU A 14 -28.54 -18.70 1.91
CA LEU A 14 -28.32 -20.08 1.50
C LEU A 14 -27.44 -20.15 0.25
N LEU A 15 -26.55 -21.14 0.22
CA LEU A 15 -25.74 -21.45 -0.94
C LEU A 15 -26.63 -21.88 -2.12
N LYS A 16 -26.52 -21.20 -3.26
CA LYS A 16 -27.21 -21.54 -4.51
C LYS A 16 -26.35 -22.38 -5.45
N GLY A 17 -25.03 -22.36 -5.29
CA GLY A 17 -24.11 -23.21 -6.06
C GLY A 17 -22.91 -22.44 -6.58
N PHE A 18 -22.14 -23.07 -7.46
CA PHE A 18 -20.95 -22.49 -8.07
C PHE A 18 -21.32 -21.55 -9.23
N SER A 19 -20.57 -20.46 -9.37
CA SER A 19 -20.68 -19.63 -10.55
C SER A 19 -20.12 -20.38 -11.77
N PRO A 20 -20.77 -20.30 -12.95
CA PRO A 20 -20.33 -21.02 -14.15
C PRO A 20 -19.07 -20.44 -14.80
N VAL A 21 -18.42 -19.45 -14.21
CA VAL A 21 -17.25 -18.77 -14.80
C VAL A 21 -16.00 -19.65 -14.64
N PRO A 22 -15.34 -20.05 -15.74
CA PRO A 22 -14.12 -20.85 -15.68
C PRO A 22 -13.02 -20.13 -14.87
N HIS A 23 -12.26 -20.90 -14.08
CA HIS A 23 -11.11 -20.44 -13.29
C HIS A 23 -11.40 -19.49 -12.11
N GLN A 24 -12.66 -19.15 -11.84
CA GLN A 24 -13.05 -18.41 -10.62
C GLN A 24 -13.80 -19.34 -9.67
N LEU A 25 -13.19 -19.64 -8.51
CA LEU A 25 -13.86 -20.34 -7.41
C LEU A 25 -14.79 -19.36 -6.68
N GLU A 26 -15.84 -18.91 -7.37
CA GLU A 26 -16.92 -18.12 -6.80
C GLU A 26 -18.15 -19.00 -6.58
N VAL A 27 -18.83 -18.78 -5.46
CA VAL A 27 -20.16 -19.35 -5.23
C VAL A 27 -21.20 -18.25 -5.07
N GLU A 28 -22.42 -18.58 -5.45
CA GLU A 28 -23.57 -17.70 -5.37
C GLU A 28 -24.37 -18.03 -4.10
N VAL A 29 -24.75 -17.00 -3.36
CA VAL A 29 -25.54 -17.09 -2.13
C VAL A 29 -26.81 -16.26 -2.32
N VAL A 30 -27.96 -16.87 -2.06
CA VAL A 30 -29.24 -16.16 -2.06
C VAL A 30 -29.49 -15.65 -0.66
N VAL A 31 -29.69 -14.33 -0.56
CA VAL A 31 -29.89 -13.61 0.69
C VAL A 31 -31.25 -12.94 0.65
N PRO A 32 -32.14 -13.19 1.63
CA PRO A 32 -33.41 -12.46 1.73
C PRO A 32 -33.15 -11.00 2.10
N HIS A 33 -34.07 -10.11 1.72
CA HIS A 33 -34.02 -8.73 2.22
C HIS A 33 -34.18 -8.70 3.75
N SER A 34 -33.32 -7.93 4.41
CA SER A 34 -33.26 -7.79 5.86
C SER A 34 -32.99 -6.33 6.22
N GLU A 35 -33.62 -5.85 7.30
CA GLU A 35 -33.40 -4.51 7.84
C GLU A 35 -31.99 -4.33 8.43
N ARG A 36 -31.30 -5.44 8.77
CA ARG A 36 -29.89 -5.40 9.21
C ARG A 36 -28.93 -5.02 8.09
N GLY A 37 -29.41 -4.98 6.84
CA GLY A 37 -28.59 -4.77 5.66
C GLY A 37 -27.90 -6.05 5.20
N LEU A 38 -27.08 -5.89 4.16
CA LEU A 38 -26.31 -6.98 3.56
C LEU A 38 -24.86 -6.92 4.05
N PRO A 39 -24.17 -8.06 4.11
CA PRO A 39 -22.72 -8.08 4.30
C PRO A 39 -22.03 -7.18 3.27
N GLY A 40 -21.08 -6.36 3.75
CA GLY A 40 -20.33 -5.44 2.92
C GLY A 40 -19.38 -6.14 1.93
N PHE A 41 -18.93 -5.39 0.94
CA PHE A 41 -17.85 -5.86 0.05
C PHE A 41 -16.59 -6.15 0.86
N GLY A 42 -15.96 -7.31 0.60
CA GLY A 42 -14.76 -7.75 1.30
C GLY A 42 -15.01 -8.44 2.64
N GLU A 43 -16.26 -8.52 3.13
CA GLU A 43 -16.57 -9.24 4.37
C GLU A 43 -16.36 -10.75 4.22
N PHE A 44 -15.84 -11.38 5.28
CA PHE A 44 -15.74 -12.83 5.36
C PHE A 44 -17.08 -13.46 5.73
N LEU A 45 -17.46 -14.51 5.01
CA LEU A 45 -18.62 -15.35 5.30
C LEU A 45 -18.18 -16.82 5.35
N LEU A 46 -18.91 -17.62 6.13
CA LEU A 46 -18.70 -19.05 6.25
C LEU A 46 -19.86 -19.81 5.61
N VAL A 47 -19.56 -20.67 4.64
CA VAL A 47 -20.52 -21.65 4.12
C VAL A 47 -20.41 -22.91 4.97
N GLN A 48 -21.46 -23.21 5.72
CA GLN A 48 -21.47 -24.32 6.66
C GLN A 48 -21.44 -25.66 5.92
N VAL A 49 -20.43 -26.48 6.20
CA VAL A 49 -20.37 -27.88 5.74
C VAL A 49 -20.90 -28.80 6.84
N ASN A 50 -20.45 -28.57 8.08
CA ASN A 50 -20.97 -29.19 9.30
C ASN A 50 -20.70 -28.24 10.48
N GLU A 51 -20.96 -28.67 11.72
CA GLU A 51 -20.80 -27.81 12.92
C GLU A 51 -19.35 -27.37 13.20
N THR A 52 -18.38 -28.17 12.76
CA THR A 52 -16.95 -27.95 13.02
C THR A 52 -16.18 -27.59 11.77
N THR A 53 -16.84 -27.45 10.62
CA THR A 53 -16.20 -27.24 9.33
C THR A 53 -17.01 -26.29 8.45
N ALA A 54 -16.34 -25.29 7.89
CA ALA A 54 -16.94 -24.36 6.95
C ALA A 54 -15.98 -23.99 5.82
N LEU A 55 -16.52 -23.64 4.66
CA LEU A 55 -15.76 -22.96 3.61
C LEU A 55 -15.71 -21.47 3.90
N VAL A 56 -14.53 -20.88 3.76
CA VAL A 56 -14.31 -19.44 3.94
C VAL A 56 -14.50 -18.75 2.60
N GLY A 57 -15.46 -17.85 2.55
CA GLY A 57 -15.73 -16.98 1.41
C GLY A 57 -15.46 -15.52 1.78
N ARG A 58 -15.09 -14.72 0.78
CA ARG A 58 -15.05 -13.26 0.86
C ARG A 58 -16.06 -12.67 -0.11
N VAL A 59 -16.94 -11.79 0.37
CA VAL A 59 -17.94 -11.12 -0.48
C VAL A 59 -17.23 -10.34 -1.58
N SER A 60 -17.46 -10.73 -2.84
CA SER A 60 -16.88 -10.07 -4.01
C SER A 60 -17.88 -9.14 -4.68
N ARG A 61 -19.17 -9.51 -4.73
CA ARG A 61 -20.22 -8.68 -5.35
C ARG A 61 -21.58 -9.02 -4.74
N TYR A 62 -22.54 -8.12 -4.89
CA TYR A 62 -23.95 -8.40 -4.67
C TYR A 62 -24.79 -7.77 -5.79
N GLN A 63 -25.89 -8.43 -6.13
CA GLN A 63 -26.85 -7.97 -7.12
C GLN A 63 -28.26 -8.12 -6.56
N ALA A 64 -29.07 -7.07 -6.70
CA ALA A 64 -30.50 -7.17 -6.40
C ALA A 64 -31.16 -8.18 -7.34
N ALA A 65 -32.08 -8.97 -6.80
CA ALA A 65 -32.81 -9.99 -7.53
C ALA A 65 -34.22 -10.14 -6.95
N GLY A 66 -35.07 -10.89 -7.64
CA GLY A 66 -36.45 -11.12 -7.23
C GLY A 66 -37.44 -10.43 -8.17
N GLN A 67 -38.68 -10.30 -7.73
CA GLN A 67 -39.76 -9.77 -8.57
C GLN A 67 -39.71 -8.24 -8.67
N LEU A 68 -39.18 -7.55 -7.66
CA LEU A 68 -39.02 -6.09 -7.70
C LEU A 68 -37.97 -5.60 -8.69
N THR A 69 -37.07 -6.47 -9.15
CA THR A 69 -36.05 -6.13 -10.18
C THR A 69 -36.48 -6.61 -11.58
N SER A 70 -37.75 -6.94 -11.76
CA SER A 70 -38.32 -7.31 -13.07
C SER A 70 -38.88 -6.07 -13.77
N ALA A 71 -39.20 -6.17 -15.06
CA ALA A 71 -39.83 -5.07 -15.80
C ALA A 71 -41.14 -4.56 -15.15
N GLN A 72 -41.92 -5.47 -14.53
CA GLN A 72 -43.12 -5.06 -13.76
C GLN A 72 -42.75 -4.34 -12.46
N GLY A 73 -41.68 -4.80 -11.80
CA GLY A 73 -41.12 -4.13 -10.63
C GLY A 73 -40.62 -2.72 -10.95
N ASP A 74 -39.92 -2.54 -12.07
CA ASP A 74 -39.43 -1.24 -12.53
C ASP A 74 -40.60 -0.25 -12.76
N ALA A 75 -41.69 -0.71 -13.38
CA ALA A 75 -42.90 0.10 -13.57
C ALA A 75 -43.54 0.52 -12.24
N TYR A 76 -43.62 -0.41 -11.27
CA TYR A 76 -44.12 -0.13 -9.91
C TYR A 76 -43.22 0.87 -9.16
N LEU A 77 -41.90 0.69 -9.21
CA LEU A 77 -40.94 1.60 -8.59
C LEU A 77 -41.00 3.01 -9.21
N ALA A 78 -41.19 3.10 -10.53
CA ALA A 78 -41.35 4.37 -11.22
C ALA A 78 -42.63 5.12 -10.79
N ASP A 79 -43.72 4.40 -10.52
CA ASP A 79 -44.97 5.00 -10.01
C ASP A 79 -44.81 5.53 -8.59
N LEU A 80 -44.22 4.74 -7.69
CA LEU A 80 -43.90 5.19 -6.33
C LEU A 80 -42.99 6.43 -6.35
N ALA A 81 -41.97 6.45 -7.21
CA ALA A 81 -41.05 7.57 -7.33
C ALA A 81 -41.74 8.86 -7.78
N LYS A 82 -42.75 8.77 -8.68
CA LYS A 82 -43.56 9.94 -9.08
C LYS A 82 -44.35 10.52 -7.91
N ASN A 83 -44.81 9.66 -7.00
CA ASN A 83 -45.61 10.04 -5.85
C ASN A 83 -44.77 10.33 -4.59
N ALA A 84 -43.43 10.28 -4.70
CA ALA A 84 -42.50 10.39 -3.58
C ALA A 84 -42.77 9.36 -2.44
N GLU A 85 -43.29 8.20 -2.82
CA GLU A 85 -43.58 7.09 -1.92
C GLU A 85 -42.40 6.11 -1.84
N SER A 86 -42.37 5.32 -0.77
CA SER A 86 -41.36 4.27 -0.56
C SER A 86 -42.01 2.90 -0.67
N VAL A 87 -41.24 1.89 -1.11
CA VAL A 87 -41.76 0.51 -1.17
C VAL A 87 -42.09 0.03 0.25
N PRO A 88 -43.30 -0.48 0.51
CA PRO A 88 -43.65 -1.02 1.81
C PRO A 88 -42.72 -2.18 2.24
N ALA A 89 -42.30 -2.19 3.51
CA ALA A 89 -41.40 -3.22 4.04
C ALA A 89 -41.88 -4.67 3.83
N PRO A 90 -43.18 -5.01 3.95
CA PRO A 90 -43.66 -6.37 3.65
C PRO A 90 -43.42 -6.78 2.19
N ILE A 91 -43.60 -5.84 1.26
CA ILE A 91 -43.37 -6.08 -0.18
C ILE A 91 -41.86 -6.29 -0.42
N MET A 92 -40.99 -5.47 0.20
CA MET A 92 -39.55 -5.69 0.11
C MET A 92 -39.15 -7.09 0.62
N ARG A 93 -39.64 -7.51 1.80
CA ARG A 93 -39.30 -8.84 2.37
C ARG A 93 -39.77 -10.00 1.50
N GLN A 94 -40.91 -9.85 0.81
CA GLN A 94 -41.49 -10.90 -0.02
C GLN A 94 -40.88 -10.95 -1.42
N MET A 95 -40.62 -9.79 -2.03
CA MET A 95 -40.34 -9.68 -3.45
C MET A 95 -38.88 -9.30 -3.76
N LEU A 96 -38.11 -8.82 -2.78
CA LEU A 96 -36.70 -8.49 -2.92
C LEU A 96 -35.80 -9.56 -2.29
N ARG A 97 -34.80 -9.96 -3.04
CA ARG A 97 -33.68 -10.78 -2.58
C ARG A 97 -32.40 -10.27 -3.19
N TYR A 98 -31.29 -10.82 -2.75
CA TYR A 98 -29.98 -10.48 -3.28
C TYR A 98 -29.21 -11.75 -3.59
N ASN A 99 -28.49 -11.72 -4.71
CA ASN A 99 -27.52 -12.74 -5.05
C ASN A 99 -26.14 -12.18 -4.71
N LEU A 100 -25.51 -12.75 -3.69
CA LEU A 100 -24.14 -12.45 -3.31
C LEU A 100 -23.21 -13.41 -4.04
N LYS A 101 -22.15 -12.86 -4.61
CA LYS A 101 -21.01 -13.65 -5.06
C LYS A 101 -19.95 -13.61 -3.97
N ILE A 102 -19.50 -14.79 -3.57
CA ILE A 102 -18.42 -14.93 -2.60
C ILE A 102 -17.26 -15.67 -3.27
N GLN A 103 -16.06 -15.12 -3.15
CA GLN A 103 -14.83 -15.75 -3.58
C GLN A 103 -14.36 -16.72 -2.49
N LEU A 104 -14.22 -18.00 -2.83
CA LEU A 104 -13.74 -19.00 -1.88
C LEU A 104 -12.23 -18.84 -1.66
N LEU A 105 -11.81 -18.84 -0.40
CA LEU A 105 -10.41 -18.71 0.01
C LEU A 105 -9.81 -20.02 0.50
N GLY A 106 -10.63 -20.88 1.11
CA GLY A 106 -10.20 -22.15 1.68
C GLY A 106 -11.22 -22.73 2.64
N GLN A 107 -10.77 -23.60 3.52
CA GLN A 107 -11.60 -24.26 4.52
C GLN A 107 -11.12 -23.93 5.93
N LEU A 108 -12.06 -23.65 6.82
CA LEU A 108 -11.83 -23.44 8.24
C LEU A 108 -12.42 -24.60 9.04
N ARG A 109 -11.61 -25.21 9.89
CA ARG A 109 -12.01 -26.30 10.79
C ARG A 109 -11.81 -25.88 12.23
N LEU A 110 -12.77 -26.25 13.08
CA LEU A 110 -12.66 -26.19 14.52
C LEU A 110 -12.16 -27.55 15.03
N THR A 111 -11.05 -27.52 15.74
CA THR A 111 -10.40 -28.69 16.35
C THR A 111 -10.40 -28.55 17.87
N ALA A 112 -9.97 -29.58 18.58
CA ALA A 112 -9.84 -29.55 20.04
C ALA A 112 -8.84 -28.47 20.53
N THR A 113 -7.85 -28.12 19.70
CA THR A 113 -6.78 -27.16 20.06
C THR A 113 -7.01 -25.76 19.50
N GLY A 114 -8.10 -25.53 18.75
CA GLY A 114 -8.42 -24.24 18.15
C GLY A 114 -8.80 -24.36 16.68
N PHE A 115 -8.50 -23.33 15.90
CA PHE A 115 -8.86 -23.28 14.48
C PHE A 115 -7.72 -23.79 13.59
N GLN A 116 -8.09 -24.39 12.45
CA GLN A 116 -7.16 -24.79 11.40
C GLN A 116 -7.67 -24.30 10.05
N PHE A 117 -6.80 -23.68 9.25
CA PHE A 117 -7.14 -23.22 7.90
C PHE A 117 -6.36 -24.01 6.84
N ALA A 118 -7.06 -24.44 5.79
CA ALA A 118 -6.48 -25.13 4.65
C ALA A 118 -6.83 -24.41 3.34
N VAL A 119 -5.80 -24.12 2.53
CA VAL A 119 -5.97 -23.49 1.21
C VAL A 119 -6.38 -24.55 0.20
N GLY A 120 -7.38 -24.26 -0.64
CA GLY A 120 -7.71 -25.08 -1.79
C GLY A 120 -8.39 -26.43 -1.50
N GLU A 121 -8.67 -26.75 -0.23
CA GLU A 121 -9.40 -27.96 0.13
C GLU A 121 -10.90 -27.79 -0.20
N ARG A 122 -11.38 -28.59 -1.14
CA ARG A 122 -12.74 -28.47 -1.72
C ARG A 122 -13.68 -29.45 -1.04
N ALA A 123 -14.00 -29.23 0.23
CA ALA A 123 -15.19 -29.86 0.78
C ALA A 123 -16.41 -29.30 0.04
N PHE A 124 -17.18 -30.16 -0.61
CA PHE A 124 -18.38 -29.72 -1.32
C PHE A 124 -19.45 -29.34 -0.31
N ALA A 125 -19.70 -28.04 -0.15
CA ALA A 125 -20.94 -27.58 0.45
C ALA A 125 -22.10 -27.90 -0.51
N THR A 126 -23.17 -28.48 0.01
CA THR A 126 -24.34 -28.85 -0.79
C THR A 126 -25.19 -27.62 -1.07
N LEU A 127 -25.95 -27.64 -2.17
CA LEU A 127 -27.01 -26.66 -2.41
C LEU A 127 -27.89 -26.51 -1.15
N GLY A 128 -28.20 -25.28 -0.77
CA GLY A 128 -28.98 -24.98 0.43
C GLY A 128 -28.18 -24.93 1.74
N SER A 129 -26.85 -25.12 1.70
CA SER A 129 -26.00 -24.92 2.89
C SER A 129 -26.15 -23.51 3.46
N GLN A 130 -26.23 -23.41 4.78
CA GLN A 130 -26.34 -22.12 5.46
C GLN A 130 -25.06 -21.31 5.29
N VAL A 131 -25.22 -20.04 4.96
CA VAL A 131 -24.12 -19.07 4.94
C VAL A 131 -24.26 -18.16 6.15
N ARG A 132 -23.22 -18.08 6.96
CA ARG A 132 -23.23 -17.43 8.27
C ARG A 132 -22.02 -16.52 8.44
N GLU A 133 -22.15 -15.55 9.33
CA GLU A 133 -21.01 -14.73 9.76
C GLU A 133 -20.06 -15.57 10.62
N PRO A 134 -18.73 -15.45 10.45
CA PRO A 134 -17.78 -16.04 11.37
C PRO A 134 -17.86 -15.37 12.75
N SER A 135 -17.53 -16.09 13.80
CA SER A 135 -17.36 -15.50 15.14
C SER A 135 -16.15 -14.55 15.18
N ASP A 136 -16.09 -13.65 16.17
CA ASP A 136 -14.93 -12.77 16.37
C ASP A 136 -13.62 -13.58 16.49
N ALA A 137 -13.67 -14.74 17.17
CA ALA A 137 -12.51 -15.62 17.33
C ALA A 137 -12.09 -16.27 16.00
N ALA A 138 -13.05 -16.70 15.18
CA ALA A 138 -12.77 -17.23 13.85
C ALA A 138 -12.21 -16.14 12.92
N LEU A 139 -12.76 -14.93 12.95
CA LEU A 139 -12.24 -13.77 12.21
C LEU A 139 -10.81 -13.43 12.64
N ALA A 140 -10.55 -13.35 13.95
CA ALA A 140 -9.22 -13.06 14.48
C ALA A 140 -8.21 -14.12 14.04
N PHE A 141 -8.59 -15.39 14.02
CA PHE A 141 -7.74 -16.44 13.46
C PHE A 141 -7.51 -16.25 11.96
N LEU A 142 -8.59 -16.06 11.17
CA LEU A 142 -8.50 -15.90 9.72
C LEU A 142 -7.61 -14.72 9.28
N CYS A 143 -7.65 -13.60 10.02
CA CYS A 143 -6.81 -12.45 9.76
C CYS A 143 -5.32 -12.66 10.08
N ASN A 144 -4.99 -13.71 10.84
CA ASN A 144 -3.65 -13.98 11.37
C ASN A 144 -3.12 -15.38 11.03
N VAL A 145 -3.74 -16.06 10.05
CA VAL A 145 -3.31 -17.41 9.63
C VAL A 145 -1.84 -17.41 9.25
N GLY A 146 -1.08 -18.35 9.80
CA GLY A 146 0.34 -18.51 9.54
C GLY A 146 1.24 -17.52 10.29
N LEU A 147 0.71 -16.87 11.34
CA LEU A 147 1.44 -16.00 12.26
C LEU A 147 1.42 -16.52 13.71
N GLU A 148 0.78 -17.65 13.98
CA GLU A 148 0.48 -18.16 15.32
C GLU A 148 1.74 -18.39 16.17
N ASN A 149 2.84 -18.78 15.51
CA ASN A 149 4.14 -19.05 16.12
C ASN A 149 5.23 -18.06 15.68
N ASP A 150 4.85 -16.93 15.07
CA ASP A 150 5.81 -15.95 14.58
C ASP A 150 6.13 -14.91 15.69
N PRO A 151 7.33 -14.93 16.28
CA PRO A 151 7.70 -14.00 17.36
C PRO A 151 7.82 -12.56 16.87
N THR A 152 7.80 -12.33 15.56
CA THR A 152 7.86 -11.01 14.93
C THR A 152 6.50 -10.55 14.41
N ALA A 153 5.42 -11.29 14.70
CA ALA A 153 4.07 -10.83 14.42
C ALA A 153 3.75 -9.65 15.34
N THR A 154 3.50 -8.50 14.73
CA THR A 154 3.15 -7.26 15.45
C THR A 154 1.77 -6.79 15.01
N PRO A 155 0.94 -6.25 15.92
CA PRO A 155 -0.37 -5.72 15.56
C PRO A 155 -0.24 -4.57 14.57
N LEU A 156 -0.89 -4.62 13.43
CA LEU A 156 -0.97 -3.51 12.49
C LEU A 156 -2.15 -2.59 12.79
N GLY A 157 -3.21 -3.17 13.34
CA GLY A 157 -4.48 -2.54 13.62
C GLY A 157 -5.56 -3.59 13.78
N HIS A 158 -6.80 -3.22 13.45
CA HIS A 158 -7.96 -4.09 13.54
C HIS A 158 -8.61 -4.27 12.16
N LEU A 159 -9.39 -5.33 12.00
CA LEU A 159 -10.15 -5.55 10.78
C LEU A 159 -11.22 -4.46 10.63
N VAL A 160 -11.33 -3.89 9.43
CA VAL A 160 -12.29 -2.82 9.11
C VAL A 160 -13.10 -3.20 7.89
N TYR A 161 -14.42 -3.04 8.00
CA TYR A 161 -15.36 -3.15 6.88
C TYR A 161 -16.04 -1.80 6.65
N GLY A 162 -15.60 -1.09 5.61
CA GLY A 162 -16.03 0.29 5.38
C GLY A 162 -15.64 1.20 6.54
N GLN A 163 -16.63 1.66 7.31
CA GLN A 163 -16.43 2.48 8.52
C GLN A 163 -16.53 1.68 9.83
N ARG A 164 -16.90 0.39 9.76
CA ARG A 164 -17.06 -0.47 10.93
C ARG A 164 -15.72 -1.10 11.30
N VAL A 165 -15.18 -0.69 12.45
CA VAL A 165 -13.97 -1.27 13.04
C VAL A 165 -14.36 -2.44 13.96
N LEU A 166 -13.73 -3.59 13.77
CA LEU A 166 -13.91 -4.76 14.64
C LEU A 166 -12.75 -4.83 15.64
N GLU A 167 -12.88 -4.09 16.75
CA GLU A 167 -11.82 -3.94 17.78
C GLU A 167 -11.36 -5.28 18.38
N LYS A 168 -12.20 -6.31 18.36
CA LYS A 168 -11.86 -7.65 18.87
C LYS A 168 -11.10 -8.51 17.86
N VAL A 169 -10.91 -8.03 16.64
CA VAL A 169 -10.30 -8.75 15.53
C VAL A 169 -9.00 -8.03 15.13
N PRO A 170 -7.87 -8.32 15.80
CA PRO A 170 -6.58 -7.74 15.45
C PRO A 170 -6.10 -8.27 14.10
N VAL A 171 -5.37 -7.45 13.37
CA VAL A 171 -4.66 -7.83 12.14
C VAL A 171 -3.17 -7.64 12.41
N ASN A 172 -2.42 -8.74 12.43
CA ASN A 172 -0.99 -8.72 12.68
C ASN A 172 -0.20 -8.81 11.37
N PHE A 173 1.04 -8.36 11.43
CA PHE A 173 1.99 -8.48 10.35
C PHE A 173 3.35 -8.94 10.89
N SER A 174 3.94 -9.94 10.24
CA SER A 174 5.28 -10.41 10.54
C SER A 174 6.32 -9.45 9.97
N VAL A 175 6.97 -8.68 10.86
CA VAL A 175 8.01 -7.73 10.42
C VAL A 175 9.25 -8.41 9.89
N ALA A 176 9.51 -9.67 10.28
CA ALA A 176 10.59 -10.47 9.69
C ALA A 176 10.40 -10.69 8.18
N ARG A 177 9.16 -10.68 7.66
CA ARG A 177 8.92 -10.81 6.22
C ARG A 177 9.43 -9.62 5.41
N LEU A 178 9.78 -8.50 6.04
CA LEU A 178 10.46 -7.37 5.37
C LEU A 178 11.96 -7.64 5.16
N LYS A 179 12.54 -8.60 5.89
CA LYS A 179 13.95 -8.98 5.74
C LYS A 179 14.10 -9.88 4.51
N GLY A 180 15.00 -9.52 3.61
CA GLY A 180 15.35 -10.34 2.44
C GLY A 180 14.27 -10.49 1.37
N LYS A 181 13.12 -9.80 1.49
CA LYS A 181 12.04 -9.80 0.49
C LYS A 181 11.73 -8.40 0.01
N ARG A 182 11.56 -8.25 -1.30
CA ARG A 182 11.10 -6.98 -1.89
C ARG A 182 9.62 -6.78 -1.53
N SER A 183 9.33 -5.61 -0.96
CA SER A 183 7.99 -5.24 -0.54
C SER A 183 7.58 -3.94 -1.22
N PHE A 184 6.30 -3.83 -1.58
CA PHE A 184 5.74 -2.68 -2.26
C PHE A 184 4.52 -2.20 -1.48
N VAL A 185 4.45 -0.90 -1.20
CA VAL A 185 3.32 -0.26 -0.53
C VAL A 185 2.68 0.74 -1.48
N PHE A 186 1.46 0.45 -1.93
CA PHE A 186 0.70 1.29 -2.84
C PHE A 186 -0.42 2.02 -2.09
N ALA A 187 -0.46 3.34 -2.22
CA ALA A 187 -1.54 4.16 -1.70
C ALA A 187 -1.58 5.51 -2.45
N ARG A 188 -2.75 6.14 -2.52
CA ARG A 188 -2.86 7.54 -2.96
C ARG A 188 -2.16 8.47 -1.95
N ALA A 189 -1.75 9.65 -2.38
CA ALA A 189 -1.20 10.66 -1.48
C ALA A 189 -2.19 10.96 -0.34
N GLY A 190 -1.69 11.07 0.90
CA GLY A 190 -2.53 11.30 2.09
C GLY A 190 -3.15 10.07 2.73
N TYR A 191 -3.04 8.87 2.14
CA TYR A 191 -3.67 7.63 2.67
C TYR A 191 -2.78 6.88 3.68
N GLY A 192 -1.78 7.55 4.28
CA GLY A 192 -1.01 7.00 5.40
C GLY A 192 0.15 6.05 5.04
N LYS A 193 0.64 6.05 3.79
CA LYS A 193 1.82 5.26 3.37
C LYS A 193 3.03 5.46 4.30
N SER A 194 3.40 6.72 4.54
CA SER A 194 4.58 7.07 5.35
C SER A 194 4.37 6.67 6.81
N ASN A 195 3.14 6.77 7.34
CA ASN A 195 2.80 6.31 8.69
C ASN A 195 2.92 4.79 8.83
N LEU A 196 2.40 4.03 7.86
CA LEU A 196 2.53 2.58 7.83
C LEU A 196 4.01 2.15 7.83
N ILE A 197 4.84 2.78 7.01
CA ILE A 197 6.27 2.48 6.95
C ILE A 197 6.96 2.85 8.27
N LYS A 198 6.70 4.03 8.84
CA LYS A 198 7.23 4.42 10.16
C LYS A 198 6.88 3.40 11.24
N TYR A 199 5.65 2.91 11.22
CA TYR A 199 5.19 1.88 12.13
C TYR A 199 5.92 0.55 11.93
N LEU A 200 6.01 0.05 10.70
CA LEU A 200 6.71 -1.19 10.41
C LEU A 200 8.21 -1.11 10.78
N VAL A 201 8.84 0.04 10.55
CA VAL A 201 10.24 0.28 10.94
C VAL A 201 10.39 0.35 12.46
N SER A 202 9.47 1.01 13.19
CA SER A 202 9.51 1.04 14.65
C SER A 202 9.36 -0.35 15.26
N GLN A 203 8.50 -1.20 14.69
CA GLN A 203 8.34 -2.59 15.09
C GLN A 203 9.57 -3.43 14.76
N LEU A 204 10.16 -3.27 13.57
CA LEU A 204 11.38 -3.99 13.17
C LEU A 204 12.58 -3.70 14.09
N TYR A 205 12.67 -2.48 14.63
CA TYR A 205 13.76 -2.03 15.49
C TYR A 205 13.43 -2.07 16.99
N SER A 206 12.26 -2.62 17.36
CA SER A 206 11.85 -2.79 18.76
C SER A 206 12.78 -3.72 19.54
N SER A 207 13.38 -4.70 18.85
CA SER A 207 14.54 -5.47 19.30
C SER A 207 15.78 -5.04 18.52
N PRO A 208 17.02 -5.26 19.02
CA PRO A 208 18.23 -4.97 18.28
C PRO A 208 18.17 -5.62 16.88
N PRO A 209 18.11 -4.83 15.80
CA PRO A 209 17.95 -5.39 14.47
C PRO A 209 19.27 -6.02 14.02
N ASP A 210 19.15 -7.10 13.26
CA ASP A 210 20.21 -7.76 12.50
C ASP A 210 20.42 -7.13 11.11
N VAL A 211 19.63 -6.10 10.77
CA VAL A 211 19.62 -5.44 9.46
C VAL A 211 19.70 -3.92 9.59
N GLY A 212 20.36 -3.27 8.63
CA GLY A 212 20.34 -1.82 8.44
C GLY A 212 19.24 -1.40 7.47
N LEU A 213 18.75 -0.17 7.59
CA LEU A 213 17.77 0.43 6.68
C LEU A 213 18.31 1.75 6.14
N LEU A 214 18.32 1.89 4.81
CA LEU A 214 18.58 3.15 4.11
C LEU A 214 17.26 3.63 3.52
N ILE A 215 16.83 4.84 3.90
CA ILE A 215 15.61 5.47 3.39
C ILE A 215 16.02 6.66 2.52
N PHE A 216 15.66 6.62 1.24
CA PHE A 216 15.68 7.80 0.38
C PHE A 216 14.40 8.58 0.59
N ASP A 217 14.52 9.75 1.20
CA ASP A 217 13.40 10.56 1.67
C ASP A 217 13.37 11.92 0.94
N PRO A 218 12.90 11.98 -0.31
CA PRO A 218 12.86 13.21 -1.08
C PRO A 218 11.96 14.27 -0.42
N GLU A 219 10.89 13.84 0.25
CA GLU A 219 9.90 14.71 0.89
C GLU A 219 10.27 15.10 2.33
N GLY A 220 11.22 14.40 2.96
CA GLY A 220 11.66 14.64 4.34
C GLY A 220 10.62 14.22 5.39
N GLU A 221 9.77 13.23 5.08
CA GLU A 221 8.65 12.84 5.94
C GLU A 221 9.02 11.82 7.03
N TYR A 222 10.14 11.10 6.89
CA TYR A 222 10.42 9.93 7.73
C TYR A 222 11.22 10.27 8.97
N ALA A 223 12.35 10.97 8.81
CA ALA A 223 13.31 11.13 9.90
C ALA A 223 12.79 12.05 11.01
N LEU A 224 12.45 13.29 10.66
CA LEU A 224 12.03 14.35 11.58
C LEU A 224 10.49 14.50 11.61
N PRO A 225 9.93 15.22 12.60
CA PRO A 225 8.54 15.61 12.55
C PRO A 225 8.21 16.43 11.31
N ASP A 226 6.98 16.26 10.80
CA ASP A 226 6.51 17.05 9.67
C ASP A 226 6.10 18.48 10.11
N ALA A 227 5.75 19.33 9.14
CA ALA A 227 5.32 20.72 9.39
C ALA A 227 4.03 20.82 10.26
N HIS A 228 3.27 19.73 10.39
CA HIS A 228 2.09 19.64 11.24
C HIS A 228 2.39 19.04 12.62
N GLY A 229 3.66 18.82 12.94
CA GLY A 229 4.11 18.24 14.21
C GLY A 229 3.85 16.73 14.33
N ARG A 230 3.53 16.03 13.24
CA ARG A 230 3.37 14.57 13.29
C ARG A 230 4.74 13.92 13.50
N PRO A 231 4.84 12.89 14.35
CA PRO A 231 6.13 12.33 14.73
C PRO A 231 6.89 11.72 13.55
N GLY A 232 8.20 11.92 13.56
CA GLY A 232 9.17 11.20 12.73
C GLY A 232 9.72 9.97 13.45
N LEU A 233 10.63 9.25 12.79
CA LEU A 233 11.35 8.11 13.36
C LEU A 233 12.21 8.51 14.56
N VAL A 234 12.71 9.76 14.61
CA VAL A 234 13.47 10.28 15.78
C VAL A 234 12.65 10.33 17.06
N ASN A 235 11.32 10.37 16.95
CA ASN A 235 10.42 10.39 18.09
C ASN A 235 10.10 8.97 18.61
N VAL A 236 10.54 7.91 17.93
CA VAL A 236 10.39 6.52 18.38
C VAL A 236 11.52 6.19 19.36
N PRO A 237 11.22 5.86 20.64
CA PRO A 237 12.25 5.67 21.67
C PRO A 237 13.33 4.63 21.29
N ALA A 238 12.93 3.51 20.68
CA ALA A 238 13.84 2.45 20.26
C ALA A 238 14.79 2.86 19.12
N LEU A 239 14.45 3.92 18.37
CA LEU A 239 15.20 4.39 17.20
C LEU A 239 15.98 5.69 17.44
N ARG A 240 15.62 6.48 18.45
CA ARG A 240 16.15 7.83 18.67
C ARG A 240 17.68 7.94 18.57
N ASN A 241 18.39 6.96 19.13
CA ASN A 241 19.86 6.93 19.16
C ASN A 241 20.49 6.07 18.06
N ARG A 242 19.69 5.63 17.07
CA ARG A 242 20.07 4.71 16.00
C ARG A 242 19.84 5.30 14.60
N ILE A 243 19.50 6.58 14.53
CA ILE A 243 19.27 7.29 13.26
C ILE A 243 20.49 8.14 12.93
N SER A 244 20.92 8.06 11.68
CA SER A 244 21.88 9.00 11.10
C SER A 244 21.19 9.70 9.94
N LEU A 245 20.99 11.02 10.08
CA LEU A 245 20.32 11.84 9.08
C LEU A 245 21.35 12.63 8.28
N TYR A 246 21.38 12.41 6.98
CA TYR A 246 22.09 13.26 6.03
C TYR A 246 21.06 14.13 5.32
N THR A 247 21.19 15.44 5.43
CA THR A 247 20.24 16.37 4.81
C THR A 247 20.82 17.77 4.65
N ASN A 248 20.43 18.44 3.56
CA ASN A 248 20.70 19.85 3.28
C ASN A 248 19.54 20.74 3.79
N ARG A 249 18.45 20.14 4.29
CA ARG A 249 17.34 20.87 4.91
C ARG A 249 17.78 21.43 6.26
N ARG A 250 17.16 22.54 6.68
CA ARG A 250 17.35 23.09 8.03
C ARG A 250 16.84 22.12 9.07
N VAL A 251 17.64 21.86 10.10
CA VAL A 251 17.31 20.97 11.22
C VAL A 251 17.26 21.79 12.49
N ASN A 252 16.18 21.66 13.26
CA ASN A 252 16.03 22.33 14.55
C ASN A 252 17.13 21.87 15.53
N ALA A 253 17.54 22.77 16.43
CA ALA A 253 18.60 22.49 17.40
C ALA A 253 18.35 21.25 18.26
N GLU A 254 17.08 20.94 18.56
CA GLU A 254 16.66 19.74 19.29
C GLU A 254 17.04 18.41 18.61
N TYR A 255 17.21 18.41 17.29
CA TYR A 255 17.56 17.20 16.50
C TYR A 255 18.99 17.25 15.94
N ALA A 256 19.80 18.23 16.35
CA ALA A 256 21.16 18.41 15.84
C ALA A 256 22.04 17.15 16.01
N ALA A 257 21.85 16.38 17.09
CA ALA A 257 22.60 15.16 17.35
C ALA A 257 22.39 14.05 16.30
N VAL A 258 21.24 14.05 15.62
CA VAL A 258 20.87 13.06 14.60
C VAL A 258 21.44 13.44 13.23
N ARG A 259 21.62 14.74 12.95
CA ARG A 259 22.22 15.21 11.69
C ARG A 259 23.70 14.85 11.66
N LYS A 260 24.12 14.10 10.64
CA LYS A 260 25.52 13.65 10.45
C LYS A 260 26.24 14.38 9.31
N GLY A 261 25.50 15.02 8.42
CA GLY A 261 26.08 15.79 7.35
C GLY A 261 25.05 16.24 6.32
N GLU A 262 25.56 16.75 5.22
CA GLU A 262 24.80 17.11 4.04
C GLU A 262 24.78 15.94 3.06
N VAL A 263 23.82 15.96 2.13
CA VAL A 263 23.80 15.03 1.00
C VAL A 263 24.35 15.77 -0.19
N LEU A 264 25.47 15.27 -0.71
CA LEU A 264 26.08 15.77 -1.93
C LEU A 264 26.19 14.59 -2.90
N VAL A 265 26.02 14.88 -4.18
CA VAL A 265 26.25 13.93 -5.26
C VAL A 265 27.44 14.44 -6.04
N ASP A 266 28.53 13.67 -6.06
CA ASP A 266 29.68 13.99 -6.90
C ASP A 266 29.36 13.59 -8.34
N PHE A 267 29.21 14.58 -9.22
CA PHE A 267 28.95 14.33 -10.64
C PHE A 267 30.10 13.59 -11.34
N GLY A 268 31.33 13.66 -10.80
CA GLY A 268 32.50 12.94 -11.30
C GLY A 268 32.40 11.42 -11.14
N ASP A 269 31.58 10.93 -10.21
CA ASP A 269 31.32 9.50 -9.99
C ASP A 269 30.34 8.89 -11.01
N PHE A 270 29.74 9.73 -11.87
CA PHE A 270 28.78 9.31 -12.87
C PHE A 270 29.25 9.67 -14.29
N PRO A 271 28.84 8.92 -15.31
CA PRO A 271 29.11 9.29 -16.70
C PRO A 271 28.44 10.62 -17.07
N PRO A 272 29.08 11.46 -17.91
CA PRO A 272 28.54 12.77 -18.26
C PRO A 272 27.19 12.69 -18.96
N GLN A 273 26.93 11.63 -19.73
CA GLN A 273 25.63 11.41 -20.38
C GLN A 273 24.48 11.26 -19.38
N ASP A 274 24.71 10.59 -18.26
CA ASP A 274 23.69 10.34 -17.24
C ASP A 274 23.40 11.64 -16.48
N ILE A 275 24.46 12.42 -16.18
CA ILE A 275 24.31 13.72 -15.54
C ILE A 275 23.56 14.71 -16.44
N VAL A 276 23.91 14.78 -17.73
CA VAL A 276 23.20 15.65 -18.67
C VAL A 276 21.73 15.23 -18.81
N ALA A 277 21.45 13.93 -18.92
CA ALA A 277 20.08 13.43 -19.06
C ALA A 277 19.22 13.69 -17.81
N ALA A 278 19.80 13.57 -16.61
CA ALA A 278 19.07 13.66 -15.35
C ALA A 278 18.97 15.09 -14.79
N PHE A 279 19.98 15.95 -15.00
CA PHE A 279 20.08 17.24 -14.31
C PHE A 279 19.99 18.47 -15.24
N VAL A 280 20.19 18.32 -16.55
CA VAL A 280 20.03 19.43 -17.50
C VAL A 280 18.58 19.46 -18.01
N PRO A 281 17.88 20.62 -18.02
CA PRO A 281 16.52 20.73 -18.56
C PRO A 281 16.41 20.20 -19.99
N ALA A 282 15.35 19.47 -20.30
CA ALA A 282 15.17 18.77 -21.57
C ALA A 282 15.31 19.70 -22.79
N GLU A 283 14.86 20.94 -22.69
CA GLU A 283 14.95 21.94 -23.75
C GLU A 283 16.39 22.37 -24.05
N LYS A 284 17.31 22.19 -23.08
CA LYS A 284 18.73 22.53 -23.21
C LYS A 284 19.60 21.32 -23.58
N GLN A 285 19.05 20.11 -23.52
CA GLN A 285 19.80 18.88 -23.74
C GLN A 285 20.30 18.71 -25.18
N GLU A 286 19.70 19.38 -26.16
CA GLU A 286 20.13 19.36 -27.57
C GLU A 286 21.08 20.52 -27.93
N MET A 287 21.38 21.41 -26.97
CA MET A 287 22.29 22.52 -27.20
C MET A 287 23.75 22.05 -27.32
N VAL A 288 24.57 22.86 -28.00
CA VAL A 288 25.99 22.56 -28.27
C VAL A 288 26.75 22.18 -26.99
N PHE A 289 26.54 22.91 -25.90
CA PHE A 289 27.22 22.64 -24.63
C PHE A 289 26.89 21.25 -24.05
N ALA A 290 25.63 20.81 -24.15
CA ALA A 290 25.20 19.51 -23.64
C ALA A 290 25.85 18.37 -24.44
N ASN A 291 25.93 18.53 -25.77
CA ASN A 291 26.62 17.57 -26.63
C ASN A 291 28.13 17.53 -26.38
N LEU A 292 28.76 18.68 -26.10
CA LEU A 292 30.16 18.73 -25.68
C LEU A 292 30.37 17.91 -24.40
N LEU A 293 29.54 18.10 -23.38
CA LEU A 293 29.63 17.35 -22.12
C LEU A 293 29.46 15.84 -22.33
N ARG A 294 28.44 15.40 -23.08
CA ARG A 294 28.22 13.96 -23.36
C ARG A 294 29.38 13.30 -24.08
N SER A 295 30.12 14.06 -24.89
CA SER A 295 31.24 13.54 -25.67
C SER A 295 32.54 13.40 -24.88
N LEU A 296 32.57 13.87 -23.63
CA LEU A 296 33.79 13.83 -22.80
C LEU A 296 34.12 12.42 -22.35
N ASP A 297 35.42 12.10 -22.41
CA ASP A 297 35.96 10.97 -21.65
C ASP A 297 35.76 11.19 -20.15
N TRP A 298 35.55 10.10 -19.41
CA TRP A 298 35.26 10.15 -17.97
C TRP A 298 36.39 10.83 -17.18
N ASN A 299 37.67 10.67 -17.57
CA ASN A 299 38.77 11.33 -16.86
C ASN A 299 38.76 12.85 -17.08
N VAL A 300 38.40 13.30 -18.28
CA VAL A 300 38.27 14.73 -18.59
C VAL A 300 37.05 15.31 -17.88
N TRP A 301 35.94 14.56 -17.85
CA TRP A 301 34.74 14.91 -17.09
C TRP A 301 35.04 15.12 -15.61
N ARG A 302 35.74 14.19 -14.94
CA ARG A 302 36.11 14.35 -13.52
C ARG A 302 36.92 15.61 -13.26
N LYS A 303 37.92 15.90 -14.12
CA LYS A 303 38.72 17.12 -14.02
C LYS A 303 37.88 18.38 -14.20
N LEU A 304 36.90 18.34 -15.11
CA LEU A 304 35.97 19.46 -15.29
C LEU A 304 35.08 19.64 -14.06
N VAL A 305 34.52 18.56 -13.51
CA VAL A 305 33.70 18.61 -12.28
C VAL A 305 34.53 19.14 -11.10
N GLU A 306 35.77 18.68 -10.92
CA GLU A 306 36.67 19.15 -9.86
C GLU A 306 36.99 20.65 -9.98
N LEU A 307 37.26 21.13 -11.20
CA LEU A 307 37.49 22.55 -11.49
C LEU A 307 36.25 23.38 -11.14
N LEU A 308 35.06 22.93 -11.55
CA LEU A 308 33.80 23.64 -11.29
C LEU A 308 33.40 23.58 -9.81
N ALA A 309 33.69 22.48 -9.11
CA ALA A 309 33.43 22.34 -7.68
C ALA A 309 34.34 23.28 -6.85
N THR A 310 35.56 23.54 -7.31
CA THR A 310 36.52 24.41 -6.63
C THR A 310 36.24 25.89 -6.89
N ASP A 311 36.05 26.26 -8.16
CA ASP A 311 36.01 27.67 -8.58
C ASP A 311 34.59 28.19 -8.87
N GLY A 312 33.59 27.30 -8.93
CA GLY A 312 32.20 27.66 -9.21
C GLY A 312 32.03 28.48 -10.50
N PHE A 313 31.27 29.57 -10.43
CA PHE A 313 31.06 30.48 -11.56
C PHE A 313 32.34 31.23 -12.00
N ALA A 314 33.33 31.34 -11.10
CA ALA A 314 34.59 32.01 -11.34
C ALA A 314 35.62 31.14 -12.09
N ALA A 315 35.30 29.86 -12.35
CA ALA A 315 36.15 28.97 -13.12
C ALA A 315 36.57 29.59 -14.47
N ASP A 316 37.88 29.55 -14.75
CA ASP A 316 38.49 30.16 -15.94
C ASP A 316 37.97 29.51 -17.22
N ASN A 317 37.40 30.34 -18.10
CA ASN A 317 36.87 29.90 -19.39
C ASN A 317 37.96 29.26 -20.26
N ASN A 318 39.21 29.72 -20.18
CA ASN A 318 40.30 29.13 -20.96
C ASN A 318 40.68 27.74 -20.45
N ALA A 319 40.70 27.53 -19.13
CA ALA A 319 40.89 26.23 -18.52
C ALA A 319 39.79 25.23 -18.92
N ILE A 320 38.52 25.66 -18.87
CA ILE A 320 37.37 24.84 -19.32
C ILE A 320 37.52 24.51 -20.81
N ALA A 321 37.75 25.50 -21.67
CA ALA A 321 37.91 25.32 -23.12
C ALA A 321 39.03 24.32 -23.45
N LYS A 322 40.15 24.40 -22.73
CA LYS A 322 41.29 23.48 -22.88
C LYS A 322 40.93 22.04 -22.50
N LEU A 323 40.19 21.83 -21.39
CA LEU A 323 39.71 20.51 -20.99
C LEU A 323 38.79 19.90 -22.05
N LEU A 324 37.88 20.71 -22.60
CA LEU A 324 36.92 20.28 -23.61
C LEU A 324 37.53 20.11 -25.02
N ALA A 325 38.82 20.41 -25.21
CA ALA A 325 39.46 20.56 -26.53
C ALA A 325 38.63 21.44 -27.49
N TYR A 326 38.00 22.48 -26.93
CA TYR A 326 36.99 23.29 -27.59
C TYR A 326 37.48 24.72 -27.82
N LYS A 327 37.24 25.27 -29.02
CA LYS A 327 37.60 26.65 -29.37
C LYS A 327 36.31 27.47 -29.53
N PRO A 328 35.97 28.33 -28.56
CA PRO A 328 34.76 29.15 -28.65
C PRO A 328 34.88 30.16 -29.81
N ARG A 329 33.76 30.41 -30.50
CA ARG A 329 33.63 31.51 -31.48
C ARG A 329 33.31 32.82 -30.74
N GLN A 330 33.43 33.97 -31.40
CA GLN A 330 33.21 35.31 -30.79
C GLN A 330 31.85 35.49 -30.10
N GLU A 331 30.83 34.70 -30.46
CA GLU A 331 29.47 34.75 -29.88
C GLU A 331 29.08 33.46 -29.15
N ASP A 332 30.01 32.54 -28.92
CA ASP A 332 29.68 31.27 -28.31
C ASP A 332 29.48 31.39 -26.79
N VAL A 333 28.30 30.99 -26.33
CA VAL A 333 27.87 31.00 -24.93
C VAL A 333 28.04 29.64 -24.24
N SER A 334 28.60 28.63 -24.92
CA SER A 334 28.64 27.25 -24.44
C SER A 334 29.39 27.10 -23.11
N LEU A 335 30.51 27.78 -22.93
CA LEU A 335 31.27 27.74 -21.65
C LEU A 335 30.48 28.35 -20.49
N GLY A 336 29.76 29.44 -20.74
CA GLY A 336 28.85 30.04 -19.76
C GLY A 336 27.67 29.13 -19.45
N ALA A 337 27.12 28.46 -20.47
CA ALA A 337 26.05 27.49 -20.31
C ALA A 337 26.49 26.27 -19.47
N ILE A 338 27.72 25.77 -19.63
CA ILE A 338 28.27 24.70 -18.79
C ILE A 338 28.26 25.12 -17.32
N LYS A 339 28.80 26.29 -17.00
CA LYS A 339 28.81 26.82 -15.63
C LYS A 339 27.39 26.96 -15.08
N ASN A 340 26.49 27.57 -15.85
CA ASN A 340 25.12 27.83 -15.43
C ASN A 340 24.25 26.58 -15.21
N ASN A 341 24.62 25.43 -15.78
CA ASN A 341 23.83 24.20 -15.62
C ASN A 341 24.52 23.13 -14.75
N LEU A 342 25.83 23.25 -14.48
CA LEU A 342 26.56 22.30 -13.62
C LEU A 342 26.96 22.86 -12.25
N VAL A 343 27.11 24.18 -12.12
CA VAL A 343 27.38 24.81 -10.82
C VAL A 343 26.03 25.09 -10.13
N PRO A 344 25.75 24.49 -8.96
CA PRO A 344 24.55 24.81 -8.19
C PRO A 344 24.57 26.28 -7.77
N ALA A 345 23.41 26.94 -7.87
CA ALA A 345 23.22 28.36 -7.55
C ALA A 345 23.28 28.65 -6.04
#